data_AF-A0AAJ1PT16-F1
#
_entry.id   AF-A0AAJ1PT16-F1
#
_cell.length_a   1.000
_cell.length_b   1.000
_cell.length_c   1.000
_cell.angle_alpha   90.00
_cell.angle_beta   90.00
_cell.angle_gamma   90.00
#
_symmetry.space_group_name_H-M   'P 1'
#
loop_
_entity.id
_entity.type
_entity.pdbx_description
1 polymer ?
#
loop_
_entity_poly.entity_id
_entity_poly.type
_entity_poly.pdbx_seq_one_letter_code
_entity_poly.pdbx_strand_id
1 'polypeptide(L)'
;MSRHFTKKEDEIIFKKYKRLEIERAIKVAINISHKLAFIKKRHLTRRIIRIVSYYNKGMQYLLVEGKRGINRRPGSGSTWKEEIEN
;
A
#
# COMPACT_ATOMS: atom_id res chain seq x y z
N MET A 1 -10.91 -4.19 -8.42
CA MET A 1 -10.06 -3.11 -7.87
C MET A 1 -9.59 -3.46 -6.47
N SER A 2 -8.30 -3.24 -6.16
CA SER A 2 -7.77 -3.46 -4.80
C SER A 2 -8.22 -2.33 -3.88
N ARG A 3 -8.86 -2.68 -2.75
CA ARG A 3 -9.33 -1.70 -1.76
C ARG A 3 -8.15 -0.96 -1.13
N HIS A 4 -8.22 0.37 -1.07
CA HIS A 4 -7.29 1.19 -0.29
C HIS A 4 -7.59 1.03 1.21
N PHE A 5 -6.53 0.91 2.02
CA PHE A 5 -6.67 0.86 3.47
C PHE A 5 -6.83 2.29 3.97
N THR A 6 -7.64 2.44 5.01
CA THR A 6 -7.70 3.67 5.77
C THR A 6 -6.48 3.79 6.69
N LYS A 7 -6.19 5.01 7.16
CA LYS A 7 -5.13 5.26 8.14
C LYS A 7 -5.22 4.35 9.37
N LYS A 8 -6.45 4.13 9.86
CA LYS A 8 -6.71 3.27 11.02
C LYS A 8 -6.37 1.80 10.73
N GLU A 9 -6.71 1.31 9.55
CA GLU A 9 -6.40 -0.06 9.14
C GLU A 9 -4.90 -0.29 8.96
N ASP A 10 -4.20 0.67 8.36
CA ASP A 10 -2.73 0.62 8.23
C ASP A 10 -2.05 0.61 9.61
N GLU A 11 -2.55 1.39 10.57
CA GLU A 11 -2.03 1.41 11.93
C GLU A 11 -2.23 0.06 12.66
N ILE A 12 -3.39 -0.57 12.49
CA ILE A 12 -3.66 -1.90 13.05
C ILE A 12 -2.69 -2.93 12.47
N ILE A 13 -2.48 -2.91 11.15
CA ILE A 13 -1.54 -3.81 10.46
C ILE A 13 -0.12 -3.59 10.98
N PHE A 14 0.32 -2.34 11.11
CA PHE A 14 1.65 -2.00 11.62
C PHE A 14 1.86 -2.46 13.06
N LYS A 15 0.93 -2.17 13.98
CA LYS A 15 1.01 -2.60 15.38
C LYS A 15 1.05 -4.12 15.52
N LYS A 16 0.27 -4.84 14.70
CA LYS A 16 0.27 -6.30 14.69
C LYS A 16 1.56 -6.87 14.09
N TYR A 17 2.10 -6.26 13.03
CA TYR A 17 3.40 -6.63 12.47
C TYR A 17 4.56 -6.44 13.46
N LYS A 18 4.57 -5.34 14.23
CA LYS A 18 5.63 -5.13 15.25
C LYS A 18 5.63 -6.24 16.31
N ARG A 19 4.46 -6.85 16.56
CA ARG A 19 4.27 -7.89 17.57
C ARG A 19 4.37 -9.31 17.01
N LEU A 20 4.23 -9.50 15.70
CA LEU A 20 4.02 -10.79 15.05
C LEU A 20 4.70 -10.84 13.69
N GLU A 21 5.04 -12.03 13.22
CA GLU A 21 5.63 -12.23 11.89
C GLU A 21 4.69 -11.86 10.73
N ILE A 22 5.29 -11.68 9.54
CA ILE A 22 4.61 -11.22 8.33
C ILE A 22 3.40 -12.07 7.92
N GLU A 23 3.43 -13.37 8.18
CA GLU A 23 2.32 -14.27 7.87
C GLU A 23 1.07 -13.97 8.70
N ARG A 24 1.25 -13.63 9.97
CA ARG A 24 0.15 -13.24 10.85
C ARG A 24 -0.37 -11.86 10.48
N ALA A 25 0.51 -10.94 10.04
CA ALA A 25 0.09 -9.64 9.52
C ALA A 25 -0.78 -9.77 8.25
N ILE A 26 -0.48 -10.75 7.37
CA ILE A 26 -1.33 -11.07 6.21
C ILE A 26 -2.71 -11.54 6.65
N LYS A 27 -2.80 -12.43 7.65
CA LYS A 27 -4.09 -12.89 8.19
C LYS A 27 -4.90 -11.73 8.76
N VAL A 28 -4.28 -10.82 9.50
CA VAL A 28 -4.93 -9.61 10.02
C VAL A 28 -5.46 -8.74 8.88
N ALA A 29 -4.66 -8.52 7.83
CA ALA A 29 -5.11 -7.76 6.67
C ALA A 29 -6.33 -8.41 5.99
N ILE A 30 -6.34 -9.74 5.83
CA ILE A 30 -7.49 -10.48 5.29
C ILE A 30 -8.71 -10.34 6.20
N ASN A 31 -8.55 -10.42 7.52
CA ASN A 31 -9.66 -10.26 8.47
C ASN A 31 -10.28 -8.85 8.43
N ILE A 32 -9.46 -7.81 8.19
CA ILE A 32 -9.95 -6.42 8.00
C ILE A 32 -10.80 -6.31 6.71
N SER A 33 -10.48 -7.11 5.70
CA SER A 33 -11.15 -7.05 4.42
C SER A 33 -11.10 -8.40 3.72
N HIS A 34 -12.16 -9.19 3.81
CA HIS A 34 -12.26 -10.50 3.16
C HIS A 34 -12.01 -10.45 1.64
N LYS A 35 -12.26 -9.30 0.98
CA LYS A 35 -11.91 -9.08 -0.43
C LYS A 35 -10.41 -9.25 -0.74
N LEU A 36 -9.55 -9.16 0.28
CA LEU A 36 -8.11 -9.36 0.14
C LEU A 36 -7.71 -10.83 0.10
N ALA A 37 -8.58 -11.76 0.51
CA ALA A 37 -8.33 -13.20 0.42
C ALA A 37 -8.09 -13.65 -1.04
N PHE A 38 -8.72 -12.97 -2.01
CA PHE A 38 -8.59 -13.25 -3.43
C PHE A 38 -7.33 -12.61 -4.07
N ILE A 39 -6.57 -11.79 -3.33
CA ILE A 39 -5.35 -11.17 -3.82
C ILE A 39 -4.17 -12.13 -3.60
N LYS A 40 -3.28 -12.26 -4.60
CA LYS A 40 -2.07 -13.08 -4.47
C LYS A 40 -1.25 -12.64 -3.26
N LYS A 41 -0.82 -13.61 -2.42
CA LYS A 41 -0.01 -13.39 -1.20
C LYS A 41 1.11 -12.38 -1.41
N ARG A 42 1.87 -12.50 -2.51
CA ARG A 42 2.97 -11.57 -2.88
C ARG A 42 2.57 -10.09 -2.88
N HIS A 43 1.36 -9.75 -3.33
CA HIS A 43 0.89 -8.36 -3.37
C HIS A 43 0.53 -7.84 -1.98
N LEU A 44 -0.05 -8.69 -1.13
CA LEU A 44 -0.31 -8.37 0.28
C LEU A 44 0.98 -8.21 1.07
N THR A 45 1.93 -9.13 0.89
CA THR A 45 3.27 -9.06 1.50
C THR A 45 3.95 -7.74 1.16
N ARG A 46 4.04 -7.38 -0.13
CA ARG A 46 4.63 -6.10 -0.56
C ARG A 46 3.93 -4.90 0.05
N ARG A 47 2.61 -4.96 0.19
CA ARG A 47 1.82 -3.89 0.78
C ARG A 47 2.09 -3.75 2.28
N ILE A 48 2.15 -4.85 3.03
CA ILE A 48 2.49 -4.83 4.46
C ILE A 48 3.92 -4.33 4.67
N ILE A 49 4.89 -4.80 3.89
CA ILE A 49 6.27 -4.31 3.95
C ILE A 49 6.32 -2.79 3.72
N ARG A 50 5.54 -2.29 2.74
CA ARG A 50 5.44 -0.85 2.47
C ARG A 50 4.88 -0.10 3.67
N ILE A 51 3.80 -0.58 4.28
CA ILE A 51 3.21 0.02 5.49
C ILE A 51 4.27 0.12 6.59
N VAL A 52 4.94 -0.99 6.90
CA VAL A 52 5.97 -1.06 7.94
C VAL A 52 7.12 -0.09 7.66
N SER A 53 7.65 -0.07 6.43
CA SER A 53 8.73 0.82 6.05
C SER A 53 8.36 2.29 6.21
N TYR A 54 7.12 2.66 5.87
CA TYR A 54 6.65 4.04 5.94
C TYR A 54 6.41 4.46 7.40
N TYR A 55 5.80 3.62 8.22
CA TYR A 55 5.64 3.90 9.65
C TYR A 55 6.97 4.01 10.38
N ASN A 56 7.95 3.13 10.09
CA ASN A 56 9.28 3.21 10.67
C ASN A 56 10.03 4.50 10.30
N LYS A 57 9.70 5.11 9.15
CA LYS A 57 10.28 6.38 8.67
C LYS A 57 9.47 7.62 9.09
N GLY A 58 8.38 7.46 9.84
CA GLY A 58 7.45 8.56 10.14
C GLY A 58 6.69 9.09 8.92
N MET A 59 6.68 8.34 7.82
CA MET A 59 6.10 8.72 6.52
C MET A 59 4.70 8.10 6.29
N GLN A 60 3.99 7.69 7.34
CA GLN A 60 2.68 7.04 7.23
C GLN A 60 1.63 7.91 6.53
N TYR A 61 1.76 9.24 6.55
CA TYR A 61 0.88 10.16 5.83
C TYR A 61 0.87 9.88 4.32
N LEU A 62 2.01 9.47 3.74
CA LEU A 62 2.13 9.11 2.32
C LEU A 62 1.41 7.80 1.93
N LEU A 63 0.96 6.98 2.88
CA LEU A 63 0.17 5.76 2.58
C LEU A 63 -1.27 6.11 2.23
N VAL A 64 -1.80 7.17 2.84
CA VAL A 64 -3.21 7.60 2.74
C VAL A 64 -3.33 8.82 1.84
N GLU A 65 -2.44 9.79 2.03
CA GLU A 65 -2.44 11.09 1.33
C GLU A 65 -1.53 11.07 0.10
N GLY A 66 -0.79 9.99 -0.12
CA GLY A 66 0.11 9.80 -1.25
C GLY A 66 -0.65 9.72 -2.58
N LYS A 67 -1.18 10.87 -3.03
CA LYS A 67 -1.50 11.12 -4.43
C LYS A 67 -0.23 10.79 -5.20
N ARG A 68 -0.29 9.74 -6.02
CA ARG A 68 0.85 9.15 -6.75
C ARG A 68 1.59 10.12 -7.68
N GLY A 69 1.31 11.42 -7.69
CA GLY A 69 1.90 12.42 -8.57
C GLY A 69 2.67 13.56 -7.89
N ILE A 70 2.42 13.87 -6.61
CA ILE A 70 2.95 15.13 -6.02
C ILE A 70 4.47 15.09 -5.85
N ASN A 71 5.03 13.94 -5.44
CA ASN A 71 6.47 13.76 -5.25
C ASN A 71 7.15 13.00 -6.40
N ARG A 72 6.48 12.87 -7.56
CA ARG A 72 7.11 12.25 -8.72
C ARG A 72 8.07 13.24 -9.34
N ARG A 73 9.30 12.81 -9.60
CA ARG A 73 10.20 13.57 -10.48
C ARG A 73 9.47 13.79 -11.81
N PRO A 74 9.50 15.01 -12.38
CA PRO A 74 8.96 15.25 -13.71
C PRO A 74 9.58 14.24 -14.69
N GLY A 75 8.75 13.62 -15.54
CA GLY A 75 9.17 12.58 -16.51
C GLY A 75 9.08 11.12 -16.05
N SER A 76 8.68 10.84 -14.79
CA SER A 76 8.58 9.46 -14.26
C SER A 76 7.20 8.78 -14.43
N GLY A 77 6.25 9.47 -15.06
CA GLY A 77 5.02 8.86 -15.56
C GLY A 77 5.20 8.61 -17.05
N SER A 78 5.14 7.34 -17.47
CA SER A 78 5.04 7.01 -18.89
C SER A 78 3.76 7.65 -19.43
N THR A 79 3.88 8.79 -20.11
CA THR A 79 2.84 9.25 -21.02
C THR A 79 2.85 8.23 -22.16
N TRP A 80 1.85 7.36 -22.23
CA TRP A 80 1.44 6.90 -23.54
C TRP A 80 0.96 8.18 -24.23
N LYS A 81 1.86 8.85 -24.96
CA LYS A 81 1.45 9.86 -25.92
C LYS A 81 0.67 9.07 -26.96
N GLU A 82 -0.65 9.16 -26.91
CA GLU A 82 -1.41 9.11 -28.15
C GLU A 82 -0.83 10.24 -28.99
N GLU A 83 -0.11 9.86 -30.05
CA GLU A 83 0.15 10.72 -31.19
C GLU A 83 -1.22 11.04 -31.80
N ILE A 84 -1.89 12.06 -31.24
CA ILE A 84 -2.98 12.73 -31.93
C ILE A 84 -2.31 13.72 -32.88
N GLU A 85 -2.38 13.37 -34.16
CA GLU A 85 -2.28 14.15 -35.39
C GLU A 85 -1.86 15.63 -35.26
N ASN A 86 -0.80 15.98 -36.00
CA ASN A 86 -0.74 17.20 -36.82
C ASN A 86 -0.13 16.83 -38.17
#